data_AF-A0A9E4XFP6-F1
#
_entry.id   AF-A0A9E4XFP6-F1
#
_cell.length_a   1.000
_cell.length_b   1.000
_cell.length_c   1.000
_cell.angle_alpha   90.00
_cell.angle_beta   90.00
_cell.angle_gamma   90.00
#
_symmetry.space_group_name_H-M   'P 1'
#
loop_
_entity.id
_entity.type
_entity.pdbx_description
1 polymer ?
#
loop_
_entity_poly.entity_id
_entity_poly.type
_entity_poly.pdbx_seq_one_letter_code
_entity_poly.pdbx_strand_id
1 'polypeptide(L)'
;MASTTSAQVLGQLLKGKTRFALIDVRDPGEYNSSHIPGATLIPRKQLEFDMSHSVPVRGTPVVLCCDDGRRSTLAAESLRKLGYGDTTVLDGGINRWVTLDLPTEWGVNVPSKDFGERVEVENHVPELDATELQERIQRGDEMVILDTRTPEEYARFCIPGGRSVPGGELALRITDITRDLSDDATVIINCAGRTRSIIGTRVLQRMGIKNVLGLKNGTS
;
A
#
# COMPACT_ATOMS: atom_id res chain seq x y z
N MET A 1 8.36 16.93 -29.83
CA MET A 1 7.21 17.11 -28.90
C MET A 1 7.01 15.84 -28.11
N ALA A 2 6.47 15.91 -26.89
CA ALA A 2 6.04 14.72 -26.15
C ALA A 2 4.80 14.11 -26.82
N SER A 3 4.71 12.78 -26.89
CA SER A 3 3.46 12.11 -27.25
C SER A 3 2.40 12.44 -26.20
N THR A 4 1.14 12.63 -26.60
CA THR A 4 0.04 12.91 -25.68
C THR A 4 -1.09 11.86 -25.82
N THR A 5 -1.81 11.60 -24.73
CA THR A 5 -3.00 10.75 -24.70
C THR A 5 -4.16 11.49 -24.04
N SER A 6 -5.38 11.21 -24.47
CA SER A 6 -6.59 11.75 -23.83
C SER A 6 -6.97 10.95 -22.58
N ALA A 7 -7.79 11.56 -21.72
CA ALA A 7 -8.37 10.90 -20.55
C ALA A 7 -9.22 9.69 -20.92
N GLN A 8 -9.95 9.74 -22.05
CA GLN A 8 -10.75 8.62 -22.53
C GLN A 8 -9.88 7.42 -22.93
N VAL A 9 -8.78 7.67 -23.63
CA VAL A 9 -7.84 6.60 -24.03
C VAL A 9 -7.17 6.00 -22.79
N LEU A 10 -6.73 6.83 -21.84
CA LEU A 10 -6.17 6.34 -20.57
C LEU A 10 -7.20 5.52 -19.78
N GLY A 11 -8.46 5.97 -19.73
CA GLY A 11 -9.55 5.24 -19.09
C GLY A 11 -9.84 3.88 -19.74
N GLN A 12 -9.66 3.75 -21.05
CA GLN A 12 -9.73 2.46 -21.74
C GLN A 12 -8.51 1.59 -21.42
N LEU A 13 -7.31 2.17 -21.36
CA LEU A 13 -6.09 1.45 -20.98
C LEU A 13 -6.19 0.87 -19.57
N LEU A 14 -6.70 1.63 -18.60
CA LEU A 14 -6.89 1.16 -17.22
C LEU A 14 -7.88 -0.01 -17.09
N LYS A 15 -8.87 -0.09 -18.00
CA LYS A 15 -9.83 -1.21 -18.07
C LYS A 15 -9.30 -2.40 -18.89
N GLY A 16 -8.22 -2.17 -19.64
CA GLY A 16 -7.63 -3.15 -20.55
C GLY A 16 -6.65 -4.10 -19.86
N LYS A 17 -5.99 -4.93 -20.68
CA LYS A 17 -4.91 -5.84 -20.24
C LYS A 17 -3.52 -5.36 -20.66
N THR A 18 -3.45 -4.25 -21.39
CA THR A 18 -2.19 -3.67 -21.83
C THR A 18 -1.39 -3.23 -20.61
N ARG A 19 -0.12 -3.63 -20.53
CA ARG A 19 0.77 -3.26 -19.43
C ARG A 19 1.40 -1.91 -19.73
N PHE A 20 1.32 -1.01 -18.77
CA PHE A 20 1.95 0.30 -18.81
C PHE A 20 2.17 0.79 -17.37
N ALA A 21 3.03 1.79 -17.20
CA ALA A 21 3.20 2.50 -15.93
C ALA A 21 2.45 3.83 -16.00
N LEU A 22 1.56 4.09 -15.03
CA LEU A 22 0.95 5.40 -14.84
C LEU A 22 1.68 6.12 -13.71
N ILE A 23 2.44 7.18 -14.04
CA ILE A 23 3.27 7.89 -13.09
C ILE A 23 2.73 9.31 -12.86
N ASP A 24 2.36 9.61 -11.62
CA ASP A 24 1.98 10.94 -11.18
C ASP A 24 3.22 11.68 -10.67
N VAL A 25 3.54 12.83 -11.29
CA VAL A 25 4.74 13.61 -10.97
C VAL A 25 4.49 14.80 -10.05
N ARG A 26 3.29 14.90 -9.48
CA ARG A 26 2.91 15.95 -8.51
C ARG A 26 3.56 15.73 -7.14
N ASP A 27 3.37 16.67 -6.23
CA ASP A 27 3.83 16.51 -4.85
C ASP A 27 2.94 15.55 -4.05
N PRO A 28 3.47 14.93 -2.97
CA PRO A 28 2.73 13.93 -2.20
C PRO A 28 1.37 14.42 -1.64
N GLY A 29 1.27 15.69 -1.24
CA GLY A 29 0.02 16.25 -0.72
C GLY A 29 -1.07 16.36 -1.79
N GLU A 30 -0.68 16.66 -3.03
CA GLU A 30 -1.59 16.77 -4.19
C GLU A 30 -2.11 15.39 -4.59
N TYR A 31 -1.22 14.41 -4.67
CA TYR A 31 -1.56 13.01 -4.93
C TYR A 31 -2.46 12.41 -3.85
N ASN A 32 -2.12 12.65 -2.58
CA ASN A 32 -2.87 12.12 -1.44
C ASN A 32 -4.29 12.71 -1.36
N SER A 33 -4.48 13.95 -1.80
CA SER A 33 -5.80 14.59 -1.84
C SER A 33 -6.70 14.01 -2.95
N SER A 34 -6.13 13.69 -4.11
CA SER A 34 -6.83 13.04 -5.22
C SER A 34 -5.83 12.57 -6.28
N HIS A 35 -5.94 11.33 -6.75
CA HIS A 35 -5.14 10.77 -7.84
C HIS A 35 -5.95 9.85 -8.76
N ILE A 36 -5.41 9.57 -9.95
CA ILE A 36 -6.00 8.62 -10.89
C ILE A 36 -5.78 7.19 -10.34
N PRO A 37 -6.81 6.33 -10.30
CA PRO A 37 -6.68 4.96 -9.82
C PRO A 37 -5.56 4.20 -10.52
N GLY A 38 -4.72 3.51 -9.74
CA GLY A 38 -3.56 2.77 -10.24
C GLY A 38 -2.35 3.64 -10.63
N ALA A 39 -2.40 4.96 -10.45
CA ALA A 39 -1.22 5.80 -10.59
C ALA A 39 -0.20 5.48 -9.48
N THR A 40 1.08 5.59 -9.81
CA THR A 40 2.18 5.56 -8.84
C THR A 40 2.76 6.97 -8.71
N LEU A 41 2.84 7.47 -7.49
CA LEU A 41 3.48 8.73 -7.19
C LEU A 41 5.00 8.62 -7.35
N ILE A 42 5.58 9.37 -8.28
CA ILE A 42 7.03 9.67 -8.29
C ILE A 42 7.16 11.18 -8.49
N PRO A 43 7.30 11.97 -7.41
CA PRO A 43 7.35 13.42 -7.49
C PRO A 43 8.44 13.86 -8.46
N ARG A 44 8.19 14.93 -9.24
CA ARG A 44 9.14 15.40 -10.27
C ARG A 44 10.58 15.49 -9.75
N LYS A 45 10.79 15.96 -8.51
CA LYS A 45 12.11 16.11 -7.87
C LYS A 45 12.88 14.81 -7.62
N GLN A 46 12.20 13.67 -7.65
CA GLN A 46 12.75 12.33 -7.37
C GLN A 46 12.81 11.44 -8.63
N LEU A 47 12.23 11.91 -9.73
CA LEU A 47 12.01 11.11 -10.94
C LEU A 47 13.27 10.40 -11.44
N GLU A 48 14.38 11.13 -11.56
CA GLU A 48 15.63 10.58 -12.08
C GLU A 48 16.26 9.51 -11.17
N PHE A 49 15.95 9.53 -9.86
CA PHE A 49 16.46 8.59 -8.87
C PHE A 49 15.58 7.35 -8.76
N ASP A 50 14.25 7.54 -8.73
CA ASP A 50 13.31 6.48 -8.37
C ASP A 50 12.77 5.71 -9.57
N MET A 51 12.79 6.31 -10.78
CA MET A 51 12.16 5.69 -11.95
C MET A 51 12.73 4.31 -12.28
N SER A 52 14.05 4.12 -12.16
CA SER A 52 14.69 2.83 -12.47
C SER A 52 14.33 1.72 -11.50
N HIS A 53 13.98 2.07 -10.27
CA HIS A 53 13.50 1.11 -9.28
C HIS A 53 12.02 0.76 -9.51
N SER A 54 11.18 1.76 -9.77
CA SER A 54 9.74 1.57 -9.97
C SER A 54 9.39 0.97 -11.35
N VAL A 55 10.14 1.34 -12.39
CA VAL A 55 9.94 0.88 -13.77
C VAL A 55 11.30 0.43 -14.33
N PRO A 56 11.78 -0.77 -13.95
CA PRO A 56 13.13 -1.24 -14.31
C PRO A 56 13.28 -1.55 -15.80
N VAL A 57 12.19 -1.95 -16.47
CA VAL A 57 12.20 -2.25 -17.91
C VAL A 57 11.94 -0.95 -18.68
N ARG A 58 13.01 -0.37 -19.24
CA ARG A 58 12.94 0.93 -19.96
C ARG A 58 12.05 0.95 -21.21
N GLY A 59 11.74 -0.22 -21.77
CA GLY A 59 10.77 -0.38 -22.86
C GLY A 59 9.31 -0.41 -22.41
N THR A 60 9.03 -0.29 -21.11
CA THR A 60 7.66 -0.24 -20.59
C THR A 60 7.01 1.07 -21.04
N PRO A 61 5.79 1.05 -21.62
CA PRO A 61 5.03 2.26 -21.91
C PRO A 61 4.77 3.03 -20.62
N VAL A 62 5.09 4.33 -20.61
CA VAL A 62 4.92 5.20 -19.43
C VAL A 62 3.95 6.32 -19.78
N VAL A 63 2.84 6.38 -19.06
CA VAL A 63 1.93 7.53 -19.08
C VAL A 63 2.24 8.41 -17.88
N LEU A 64 2.53 9.69 -18.13
CA LEU A 64 2.84 10.68 -17.10
C LEU A 64 1.65 11.63 -16.92
N CYS A 65 1.27 11.89 -15.68
CA CYS A 65 0.28 12.91 -15.35
C CYS A 65 0.80 13.91 -14.32
N CYS A 66 0.28 15.13 -14.41
CA CYS A 66 0.29 16.13 -13.34
C CYS A 66 -1.08 16.82 -13.35
N ASP A 67 -1.20 18.07 -12.88
CA ASP A 67 -2.50 18.78 -12.87
C ASP A 67 -3.01 19.04 -14.27
N ASP A 68 -2.15 19.59 -15.13
CA ASP A 68 -2.53 20.19 -16.42
C ASP A 68 -1.67 19.74 -17.62
N GLY A 69 -0.63 18.94 -17.40
CA GLY A 69 0.30 18.47 -18.43
C GLY A 69 1.66 19.17 -18.47
N ARG A 70 1.86 20.29 -17.76
CA ARG A 70 3.11 21.07 -17.82
C ARG A 70 4.28 20.34 -17.16
N ARG A 71 4.11 19.90 -15.91
CA ARG A 71 5.15 19.18 -15.15
C ARG A 71 5.48 17.83 -15.79
N SER A 72 4.45 17.10 -16.24
CA SER A 72 4.60 15.80 -16.89
C SER A 72 5.28 15.87 -18.26
N THR A 73 5.12 16.97 -19.00
CA THR A 73 5.87 17.19 -20.27
C THR A 73 7.38 17.27 -20.02
N LEU A 74 7.81 18.04 -19.01
CA LEU A 74 9.22 18.12 -18.62
C LEU A 74 9.75 16.79 -18.07
N ALA A 75 8.92 16.06 -17.32
CA ALA A 75 9.23 14.72 -16.85
C ALA A 75 9.46 13.75 -18.03
N ALA A 76 8.60 13.77 -19.05
CA ALA A 76 8.72 12.91 -20.23
C ALA A 76 10.02 13.14 -21.01
N GLU A 77 10.46 14.40 -21.12
CA GLU A 77 11.76 14.72 -21.74
C GLU A 77 12.93 14.18 -20.92
N SER A 78 12.84 14.27 -19.59
CA SER A 78 13.87 13.77 -18.68
C SER A 78 13.95 12.25 -18.74
N LEU A 79 12.81 11.56 -18.74
CA LEU A 79 12.75 10.10 -18.89
C LEU A 79 13.28 9.61 -20.24
N ARG A 80 13.01 10.33 -21.33
CA ARG A 80 13.60 10.01 -22.64
C ARG A 80 15.12 10.07 -22.63
N LYS A 81 15.72 11.06 -21.95
CA LYS A 81 17.18 11.13 -21.74
C LYS A 81 17.71 9.96 -20.89
N LEU A 82 16.88 9.44 -19.99
CA LEU A 82 17.16 8.22 -19.22
C LEU A 82 16.84 6.93 -19.99
N GLY A 83 16.48 6.98 -21.27
CA GLY A 83 16.27 5.81 -22.12
C GLY A 83 14.87 5.18 -22.03
N TYR A 84 13.90 5.83 -21.38
CA TYR A 84 12.49 5.45 -21.50
C TYR A 84 11.95 5.99 -22.82
N GLY A 85 11.90 5.14 -23.85
CA GLY A 85 11.56 5.55 -25.21
C GLY A 85 10.06 5.79 -25.43
N ASP A 86 9.21 5.05 -24.72
CA ASP A 86 7.76 5.11 -24.85
C ASP A 86 7.14 5.91 -23.69
N THR A 87 7.24 7.24 -23.78
CA THR A 87 6.65 8.16 -22.79
C THR A 87 5.53 8.96 -23.43
N THR A 88 4.36 8.94 -22.80
CA THR A 88 3.17 9.69 -23.21
C THR A 88 2.68 10.56 -22.05
N VAL A 89 2.21 11.77 -22.34
CA VAL A 89 1.67 12.70 -21.34
C VAL A 89 0.15 12.70 -21.38
N LEU A 90 -0.50 12.63 -20.22
CA LEU A 90 -1.94 12.83 -20.12
C LEU A 90 -2.30 14.29 -20.43
N ASP A 91 -3.03 14.49 -21.53
CA ASP A 91 -3.48 15.81 -21.97
C ASP A 91 -4.46 16.42 -20.96
N GLY A 92 -4.17 17.65 -20.52
CA GLY A 92 -4.93 18.36 -19.49
C GLY A 92 -4.82 17.76 -18.07
N GLY A 93 -3.96 16.76 -17.88
CA GLY A 93 -3.65 16.16 -16.58
C GLY A 93 -4.87 15.65 -15.80
N ILE A 94 -4.72 15.56 -14.47
CA ILE A 94 -5.81 15.13 -13.59
C ILE A 94 -6.94 16.15 -13.52
N ASN A 95 -6.70 17.44 -13.79
CA ASN A 95 -7.76 18.44 -13.80
C ASN A 95 -8.80 18.12 -14.88
N ARG A 96 -8.33 17.76 -16.08
CA ARG A 96 -9.20 17.30 -17.17
C ARG A 96 -9.85 15.96 -16.85
N TRP A 97 -9.12 15.04 -16.21
CA TRP A 97 -9.67 13.75 -15.76
C TRP A 97 -10.88 13.95 -14.84
N VAL A 98 -10.76 14.82 -13.83
CA VAL A 98 -11.83 15.15 -12.88
C VAL A 98 -12.97 15.89 -13.55
N THR A 99 -12.69 16.84 -14.46
CA THR A 99 -13.73 17.58 -15.20
C THR A 99 -14.61 16.65 -16.06
N LEU A 100 -14.11 15.47 -16.41
CA LEU A 100 -14.84 14.45 -17.15
C LEU A 100 -15.56 13.44 -16.24
N ASP A 101 -15.66 13.73 -14.94
CA ASP A 101 -16.28 12.87 -13.92
C ASP A 101 -15.72 11.44 -13.91
N LEU A 102 -14.43 11.29 -14.21
CA LEU A 102 -13.75 9.99 -14.17
C LEU A 102 -13.32 9.65 -12.73
N PRO A 103 -13.27 8.35 -12.36
CA PRO A 103 -12.99 7.95 -10.98
C PRO A 103 -11.63 8.43 -10.47
N THR A 104 -11.57 8.84 -9.20
CA THR A 104 -10.34 9.20 -8.49
C THR A 104 -10.25 8.47 -7.16
N GLU A 105 -9.03 8.27 -6.68
CA GLU A 105 -8.71 7.74 -5.35
C GLU A 105 -8.07 8.82 -4.48
N TRP A 106 -8.07 8.62 -3.17
CA TRP A 106 -7.43 9.50 -2.18
C TRP A 106 -6.69 8.66 -1.15
N GLY A 107 -5.67 9.23 -0.53
CA GLY A 107 -4.76 8.48 0.33
C GLY A 107 -3.52 7.95 -0.41
N VAL A 108 -2.80 7.05 0.26
CA VAL A 108 -1.65 6.31 -0.29
C VAL A 108 -1.88 4.81 -0.16
N ASN A 109 -1.30 4.05 -1.09
CA ASN A 109 -1.35 2.58 -1.14
C ASN A 109 -2.80 2.02 -1.18
N VAL A 110 -3.70 2.73 -1.87
CA VAL A 110 -5.14 2.44 -1.90
C VAL A 110 -5.44 1.00 -2.33
N PRO A 111 -4.86 0.46 -3.43
CA PRO A 111 -5.14 -0.93 -3.83
C PRO A 111 -4.81 -1.97 -2.75
N SER A 112 -3.75 -1.73 -1.96
CA SER A 112 -3.37 -2.63 -0.87
C SER A 112 -4.32 -2.52 0.33
N LYS A 113 -4.82 -1.33 0.62
CA LYS A 113 -5.78 -1.10 1.71
C LYS A 113 -7.13 -1.71 1.37
N ASP A 114 -7.63 -1.46 0.17
CA ASP A 114 -8.89 -2.03 -0.34
C ASP A 114 -8.85 -3.56 -0.35
N PHE A 115 -7.70 -4.14 -0.73
CA PHE A 115 -7.49 -5.58 -0.64
C PHE A 115 -7.63 -6.09 0.79
N GLY A 116 -7.03 -5.40 1.76
CA GLY A 116 -7.16 -5.75 3.19
C GLY A 116 -8.60 -5.72 3.67
N GLU A 117 -9.33 -4.65 3.36
CA GLU A 117 -10.75 -4.51 3.75
C GLU A 117 -11.62 -5.60 3.13
N ARG A 118 -11.40 -5.94 1.85
CA ARG A 118 -12.10 -7.05 1.21
C ARG A 118 -11.82 -8.38 1.89
N VAL A 119 -10.57 -8.64 2.29
CA VAL A 119 -10.20 -9.87 3.01
C VAL A 119 -10.93 -9.96 4.35
N GLU A 120 -11.04 -8.85 5.09
CA GLU A 120 -11.79 -8.81 6.35
C GLU A 120 -13.27 -9.14 6.12
N VAL A 121 -13.95 -8.44 5.20
CA VAL A 121 -15.38 -8.64 4.91
C VAL A 121 -15.68 -10.06 4.43
N GLU A 122 -14.87 -10.60 3.53
CA GLU A 122 -15.12 -11.94 2.96
C GLU A 122 -14.82 -13.07 3.96
N ASN A 123 -13.84 -12.90 4.84
CA ASN A 123 -13.36 -13.97 5.72
C ASN A 123 -13.76 -13.77 7.19
N HIS A 124 -14.39 -12.65 7.53
CA HIS A 124 -14.73 -12.25 8.91
C HIS A 124 -13.51 -12.39 9.83
N VAL A 125 -12.41 -11.75 9.43
CA VAL A 125 -11.12 -11.86 10.14
C VAL A 125 -11.33 -11.36 11.56
N PRO A 126 -11.06 -12.18 12.59
CA PRO A 126 -11.40 -11.82 13.96
C PRO A 126 -10.48 -10.70 14.44
N GLU A 127 -11.10 -9.69 15.05
CA GLU A 127 -10.41 -8.53 15.62
C GLU A 127 -10.75 -8.40 17.11
N LEU A 128 -9.87 -7.76 17.88
CA LEU A 128 -10.13 -7.23 19.22
C LEU A 128 -9.85 -5.73 19.26
N ASP A 129 -10.46 -5.00 20.17
CA ASP A 129 -10.16 -3.58 20.38
C ASP A 129 -9.03 -3.34 21.40
N ALA A 130 -8.56 -2.09 21.46
CA ALA A 130 -7.45 -1.71 22.33
C ALA A 130 -7.78 -1.83 23.83
N THR A 131 -9.05 -1.61 24.20
CA THR A 131 -9.50 -1.74 25.60
C THR A 131 -9.45 -3.19 26.02
N GLU A 132 -9.99 -4.10 25.20
CA GLU A 132 -9.94 -5.53 25.44
C GLU A 132 -8.49 -6.03 25.50
N LEU A 133 -7.61 -5.59 24.59
CA LEU A 133 -6.20 -5.93 24.66
C LEU A 133 -5.57 -5.49 25.98
N GLN A 134 -5.84 -4.27 26.43
CA GLN A 134 -5.31 -3.73 27.68
C GLN A 134 -5.81 -4.51 28.90
N GLU A 135 -7.06 -4.95 28.91
CA GLU A 135 -7.64 -5.79 29.95
C GLU A 135 -6.96 -7.17 30.00
N ARG A 136 -6.75 -7.80 28.84
CA ARG A 136 -6.03 -9.09 28.75
C ARG A 136 -4.59 -8.98 29.24
N ILE A 137 -3.90 -7.86 28.94
CA ILE A 137 -2.56 -7.57 29.47
C ILE A 137 -2.61 -7.48 31.00
N GLN A 138 -3.56 -6.75 31.57
CA GLN A 138 -3.69 -6.57 33.02
C GLN A 138 -4.06 -7.86 33.75
N ARG A 139 -4.88 -8.71 33.12
CA ARG A 139 -5.26 -10.02 33.65
C ARG A 139 -4.11 -11.04 33.62
N GLY A 140 -3.09 -10.81 32.77
CA GLY A 140 -1.96 -11.70 32.62
C GLY A 140 -2.25 -12.91 31.75
N ASP A 141 -3.12 -12.74 30.74
CA ASP A 141 -3.42 -13.81 29.77
C ASP A 141 -2.16 -14.27 29.04
N GLU A 142 -2.05 -15.57 28.75
CA GLU A 142 -0.98 -16.11 27.94
C GLU A 142 -1.17 -15.70 26.47
N MET A 143 -0.35 -14.76 26.01
CA MET A 143 -0.45 -14.23 24.65
C MET A 143 0.87 -13.67 24.13
N VAL A 144 0.94 -13.49 22.82
CA VAL A 144 2.03 -12.80 22.14
C VAL A 144 1.49 -11.73 21.21
N ILE A 145 2.07 -10.52 21.27
CA ILE A 145 1.69 -9.39 20.41
C ILE A 145 2.76 -9.23 19.33
N LEU A 146 2.39 -9.43 18.07
CA LEU A 146 3.29 -9.39 16.92
C LEU A 146 2.99 -8.17 16.06
N ASP A 147 3.96 -7.28 15.93
CA ASP A 147 3.85 -6.07 15.12
C ASP A 147 4.34 -6.35 13.70
N THR A 148 3.42 -6.26 12.73
CA THR A 148 3.67 -6.57 11.31
C THR A 148 4.14 -5.39 10.49
N ARG A 149 4.40 -4.25 11.13
CA ARG A 149 5.02 -3.09 10.49
C ARG A 149 6.50 -3.32 10.18
N THR A 150 7.10 -2.36 9.50
CA THR A 150 8.55 -2.34 9.33
C THR A 150 9.26 -2.22 10.68
N PRO A 151 10.50 -2.73 10.82
CA PRO A 151 11.29 -2.55 12.05
C PRO A 151 11.46 -1.07 12.42
N GLU A 152 11.56 -0.18 11.42
CA GLU A 152 11.71 1.26 11.62
C GLU A 152 10.43 1.90 12.19
N GLU A 153 9.25 1.47 11.74
CA GLU A 153 7.97 1.90 12.32
C GLU A 153 7.83 1.42 13.76
N TYR A 154 8.16 0.15 14.02
CA TYR A 154 8.12 -0.44 15.37
C TYR A 154 9.06 0.25 16.35
N ALA A 155 10.28 0.58 15.91
CA ALA A 155 11.29 1.23 16.75
C ALA A 155 10.89 2.65 17.16
N ARG A 156 10.06 3.34 16.37
CA ARG A 156 9.56 4.68 16.72
C ARG A 156 8.55 4.63 17.87
N PHE A 157 7.65 3.65 17.85
CA PHE A 157 6.68 3.39 18.90
C PHE A 157 6.04 2.02 18.68
N CYS A 158 5.70 1.33 19.76
CA CYS A 158 5.06 0.02 19.72
C CYS A 158 4.15 -0.20 20.94
N ILE A 159 3.35 -1.26 20.87
CA ILE A 159 2.55 -1.71 22.02
C ILE A 159 3.50 -2.34 23.05
N PRO A 160 3.40 -1.99 24.34
CA PRO A 160 4.19 -2.63 25.39
C PRO A 160 4.09 -4.16 25.36
N GLY A 161 5.24 -4.84 25.43
CA GLY A 161 5.31 -6.31 25.32
C GLY A 161 5.22 -6.84 23.88
N GLY A 162 5.03 -5.98 22.89
CA GLY A 162 5.07 -6.33 21.47
C GLY A 162 6.42 -6.87 21.02
N ARG A 163 6.40 -7.63 19.92
CA ARG A 163 7.58 -8.12 19.21
C ARG A 163 7.49 -7.74 17.75
N SER A 164 8.56 -7.18 17.19
CA SER A 164 8.62 -6.87 15.76
C SER A 164 8.71 -8.15 14.93
N VAL A 165 7.73 -8.35 14.05
CA VAL A 165 7.71 -9.44 13.06
C VAL A 165 7.10 -8.90 11.77
N PRO A 166 7.92 -8.29 10.89
CA PRO A 166 7.42 -7.72 9.63
C PRO A 166 6.55 -8.71 8.86
N GLY A 167 5.46 -8.26 8.24
CA GLY A 167 4.43 -9.16 7.68
C GLY A 167 4.96 -10.26 6.74
N GLY A 168 6.03 -9.99 5.98
CA GLY A 168 6.68 -10.98 5.11
C GLY A 168 7.42 -12.10 5.86
N GLU A 169 7.81 -11.86 7.12
CA GLU A 169 8.50 -12.81 8.00
C GLU A 169 7.53 -13.61 8.88
N LEU A 170 6.27 -13.17 8.97
CA LEU A 170 5.31 -13.71 9.94
C LEU A 170 5.10 -15.22 9.77
N ALA A 171 4.85 -15.66 8.53
CA ALA A 171 4.65 -17.08 8.24
C ALA A 171 5.92 -17.93 8.47
N LEU A 172 7.10 -17.33 8.32
CA LEU A 172 8.37 -18.02 8.54
C LEU A 172 8.65 -18.22 10.03
N ARG A 173 8.34 -17.21 10.86
CA ARG A 173 8.76 -17.17 12.27
C ARG A 173 7.72 -17.64 13.25
N ILE A 174 6.45 -17.74 12.85
CA ILE A 174 5.35 -17.98 13.80
C ILE A 174 5.54 -19.28 14.60
N THR A 175 5.98 -20.37 13.96
CA THR A 175 6.15 -21.67 14.62
C THR A 175 7.23 -21.66 15.69
N ASP A 176 8.29 -20.88 15.50
CA ASP A 176 9.34 -20.69 16.51
C ASP A 176 8.86 -19.78 17.64
N ILE A 177 8.10 -18.74 17.31
CA ILE A 177 7.55 -17.79 18.28
C ILE A 177 6.54 -18.45 19.22
N THR A 178 5.69 -19.33 18.69
CA THR A 178 4.63 -19.99 19.45
C THR A 178 5.04 -21.35 19.99
N ARG A 179 6.30 -21.78 19.80
CA ARG A 179 6.78 -23.12 20.16
C ARG A 179 6.56 -23.45 21.64
N ASP A 180 6.82 -22.48 22.51
CA ASP A 180 6.78 -22.65 23.96
C ASP A 180 5.46 -22.12 24.57
N LEU A 181 4.50 -21.72 23.74
CA LEU A 181 3.18 -21.28 24.18
C LEU A 181 2.22 -22.46 24.21
N SER A 182 1.21 -22.39 25.09
CA SER A 182 0.11 -23.36 25.05
C SER A 182 -0.71 -23.24 23.76
N ASP A 183 -1.43 -24.31 23.40
CA ASP A 183 -2.35 -24.32 22.25
C ASP A 183 -3.50 -23.29 22.38
N ASP A 184 -3.80 -22.86 23.62
CA ASP A 184 -4.82 -21.87 23.95
C ASP A 184 -4.26 -20.43 23.97
N ALA A 185 -2.94 -20.26 23.88
CA ALA A 185 -2.31 -18.95 23.89
C ALA A 185 -2.80 -18.09 22.71
N THR A 186 -3.05 -16.81 22.98
CA THR A 186 -3.57 -15.90 21.96
C THR A 186 -2.44 -15.25 21.18
N VAL A 187 -2.49 -15.30 19.84
CA VAL A 187 -1.61 -14.54 18.95
C VAL A 187 -2.31 -13.26 18.51
N ILE A 188 -1.80 -12.10 18.93
CA ILE A 188 -2.33 -10.79 18.55
C ILE A 188 -1.48 -10.20 17.44
N ILE A 189 -2.09 -9.85 16.31
CA ILE A 189 -1.41 -9.21 15.18
C ILE A 189 -1.72 -7.71 15.18
N ASN A 190 -0.68 -6.89 15.31
CA ASN A 190 -0.77 -5.44 15.31
C ASN A 190 -0.21 -4.83 14.02
N CYS A 191 -0.71 -3.65 13.64
CA CYS A 191 -0.02 -2.76 12.72
C CYS A 191 -0.31 -1.28 13.04
N ALA A 192 -0.07 -0.37 12.11
CA ALA A 192 -0.35 1.06 12.34
C ALA A 192 -1.86 1.34 12.30
N GLY A 193 -2.58 0.68 11.38
CA GLY A 193 -4.02 0.81 11.20
C GLY A 193 -4.65 -0.58 11.16
N ARG A 194 -5.26 -0.96 10.03
CA ARG A 194 -5.98 -2.25 9.90
C ARG A 194 -5.40 -3.21 8.87
N THR A 195 -4.90 -2.70 7.74
CA THR A 195 -4.56 -3.54 6.58
C THR A 195 -3.58 -4.68 6.89
N ARG A 196 -2.44 -4.37 7.53
CA ARG A 196 -1.39 -5.38 7.79
C ARG A 196 -1.79 -6.35 8.91
N SER A 197 -2.56 -5.89 9.91
CA SER A 197 -3.08 -6.77 10.96
C SER A 197 -4.11 -7.76 10.40
N ILE A 198 -5.06 -7.29 9.59
CA ILE A 198 -6.04 -8.16 8.90
C ILE A 198 -5.32 -9.24 8.07
N ILE A 199 -4.37 -8.84 7.22
CA ILE A 199 -3.64 -9.78 6.36
C ILE A 199 -2.82 -10.76 7.20
N GLY A 200 -2.10 -10.29 8.22
CA GLY A 200 -1.30 -11.15 9.11
C GLY A 200 -2.17 -12.17 9.85
N THR A 201 -3.28 -11.73 10.44
CA THR A 201 -4.25 -12.62 11.11
C THR A 201 -4.76 -13.68 10.15
N ARG A 202 -5.16 -13.28 8.93
CA ARG A 202 -5.68 -14.23 7.94
C ARG A 202 -4.62 -15.24 7.49
N VAL A 203 -3.37 -14.81 7.32
CA VAL A 203 -2.25 -15.71 6.98
C VAL A 203 -2.10 -16.78 8.06
N LEU A 204 -2.09 -16.40 9.33
CA LEU A 204 -1.93 -17.36 10.43
C LEU A 204 -3.12 -18.31 10.57
N GLN A 205 -4.36 -17.83 10.37
CA GLN A 205 -5.53 -18.72 10.31
C GLN A 205 -5.39 -19.77 9.21
N ARG A 206 -4.90 -19.38 8.02
CA ARG A 206 -4.66 -20.32 6.92
C ARG A 206 -3.54 -21.32 7.20
N MET A 207 -2.63 -20.98 8.11
CA MET A 207 -1.60 -21.89 8.60
C MET A 207 -2.09 -22.82 9.72
N GLY A 208 -3.34 -22.66 10.18
CA GLY A 208 -3.94 -23.49 11.22
C GLY A 208 -3.72 -22.98 12.65
N ILE A 209 -3.18 -21.77 12.83
CA ILE A 209 -3.13 -21.11 14.14
C ILE A 209 -4.56 -20.73 14.53
N LYS A 210 -5.07 -21.35 15.59
CA LYS A 210 -6.50 -21.26 15.96
C LYS A 210 -6.85 -19.96 16.67
N ASN A 211 -6.06 -19.59 17.68
CA ASN A 211 -6.35 -18.42 18.52
C ASN A 211 -5.55 -17.21 18.07
N VAL A 212 -5.91 -16.65 16.91
CA VAL A 212 -5.27 -15.45 16.34
C VAL A 212 -6.30 -14.33 16.15
N LEU A 213 -5.95 -13.13 16.59
CA LEU A 213 -6.79 -11.93 16.50
C LEU A 213 -5.99 -10.76 15.91
N GLY A 214 -6.60 -9.96 15.05
CA GLY A 214 -6.03 -8.67 14.63
C GLY A 214 -6.39 -7.57 15.63
N LEU A 215 -5.43 -6.72 16.00
CA LEU A 215 -5.76 -5.52 16.76
C LEU A 215 -6.47 -4.51 15.85
N LYS A 216 -7.72 -4.19 16.19
CA LYS A 216 -8.54 -3.22 15.47
C LYS A 216 -7.94 -1.84 15.60
N ASN A 217 -7.77 -1.16 14.46
CA ASN A 217 -7.15 0.17 14.32
C ASN A 217 -5.66 0.27 14.70
N GLY A 218 -5.05 -0.82 15.19
CA GLY A 218 -3.63 -0.86 15.47
C GLY A 218 -3.18 0.18 16.49
N THR A 219 -2.10 0.89 16.19
CA THR A 219 -1.52 1.95 17.05
C THR A 219 -2.01 3.36 16.73
N SER A 220 -2.95 3.53 15.79
CA SER A 220 -3.49 4.84 15.40
C SER A 220 -4.56 5.35 16.37
#